data_AF-A0A543AG12-F1
#
_entry.id   AF-A0A543AG12-F1
#
_cell.length_a   1.000
_cell.length_b   1.000
_cell.length_c   1.000
_cell.angle_alpha   90.00
_cell.angle_beta   90.00
_cell.angle_gamma   90.00
#
_symmetry.space_group_name_H-M   'P 1'
#
loop_
_entity.id
_entity.type
_entity.pdbx_description
1 polymer ?
#
loop_
_entity_poly.entity_id
_entity_poly.type
_entity_poly.pdbx_seq_one_letter_code
_entity_poly.pdbx_strand_id
1 'polypeptide(L)'
;MNDNTLFARIDRIAGLAWGVHRPFREYIHRLADGHVAVHDGAQMLESGETLFPLDVESAAPRELPFAGSLEFRGHQGMMAVTVAHPRLQREGERWWLTIADPFEPGARMSIVEVVFQDDATGITRLTESGTDLFMGNYTDSTVFDPIRIVWKEKDAHK
;
A
#
# COMPACT_ATOMS: atom_id res chain seq x y z
N MET A 1 -16.13 15.75 4.08
CA MET A 1 -15.29 16.04 2.89
C MET A 1 -15.95 15.31 1.74
N ASN A 2 -16.10 15.89 0.55
CA ASN A 2 -16.85 15.23 -0.52
C ASN A 2 -16.01 14.10 -1.13
N ASP A 3 -16.40 12.85 -0.86
CA ASP A 3 -15.69 11.59 -1.14
C ASP A 3 -15.47 11.25 -2.63
N ASN A 4 -15.84 12.15 -3.54
CA ASN A 4 -15.75 11.96 -4.99
C ASN A 4 -14.51 12.61 -5.64
N THR A 5 -13.64 13.24 -4.84
CA THR A 5 -12.51 14.06 -5.34
C THR A 5 -11.40 13.24 -5.98
N LEU A 6 -11.06 12.06 -5.43
CA LEU A 6 -9.97 11.22 -5.98
C LEU A 6 -10.31 10.72 -7.39
N PHE A 7 -11.49 10.15 -7.58
CA PHE A 7 -11.94 9.67 -8.90
C PHE A 7 -12.15 10.81 -9.90
N ALA A 8 -12.61 11.98 -9.44
CA ALA A 8 -12.78 13.16 -10.28
C ALA A 8 -11.46 13.77 -10.77
N ARG A 9 -10.32 13.42 -10.14
CA ARG A 9 -8.99 13.97 -10.44
C ARG A 9 -7.96 12.86 -10.70
N ILE A 10 -8.42 11.69 -11.13
CA ILE A 10 -7.56 10.52 -11.36
C ILE A 10 -6.42 10.82 -12.33
N ASP A 11 -6.66 11.67 -13.32
CA ASP A 11 -5.69 12.16 -14.31
C ASP A 11 -4.49 12.87 -13.67
N ARG A 12 -4.65 13.40 -12.45
CA ARG A 12 -3.63 14.11 -11.70
C ARG A 12 -2.91 13.25 -10.67
N ILE A 13 -3.33 12.02 -10.44
CA ILE A 13 -2.67 11.10 -9.51
C ILE A 13 -1.43 10.51 -10.20
N ALA A 14 -0.28 10.61 -9.55
CA ALA A 14 0.96 9.96 -9.96
C ALA A 14 1.10 8.56 -9.36
N GLY A 15 0.69 8.36 -8.11
CA GLY A 15 0.78 7.07 -7.44
C GLY A 15 0.32 7.09 -5.98
N LEU A 16 0.55 5.98 -5.29
CA LEU A 16 0.31 5.81 -3.87
C LEU A 16 1.64 5.53 -3.16
N ALA A 17 2.01 6.36 -2.19
CA ALA A 17 3.15 6.15 -1.32
C ALA A 17 2.71 5.49 -0.01
N TRP A 18 3.43 4.45 0.42
CA TRP A 18 3.14 3.78 1.68
C TRP A 18 4.37 3.14 2.30
N GLY A 19 4.53 3.31 3.62
CA GLY A 19 5.61 2.68 4.41
C GLY A 19 5.28 1.30 4.96
N VAL A 20 4.08 0.78 4.73
CA VAL A 20 3.56 -0.45 5.37
C VAL A 20 3.43 -0.28 6.88
N HIS A 21 4.51 -0.49 7.63
CA HIS A 21 4.54 -0.39 9.09
C HIS A 21 5.96 -0.14 9.57
N ARG A 22 6.23 1.03 10.15
CA ARG A 22 7.60 1.40 10.56
C ARG A 22 8.28 0.37 11.48
N PRO A 23 7.68 -0.11 12.59
CA PRO A 23 8.33 -1.13 13.41
C PRO A 23 8.67 -2.43 12.67
N PHE A 24 7.90 -2.79 11.64
CA PHE A 24 8.20 -3.97 10.81
C PHE A 24 9.42 -3.71 9.94
N ARG A 25 9.49 -2.56 9.26
CA ARG A 25 10.66 -2.15 8.47
C ARG A 25 11.93 -2.09 9.32
N GLU A 26 11.85 -1.49 10.51
CA GLU A 26 12.96 -1.44 11.48
C GLU A 26 13.40 -2.82 11.96
N TYR A 27 12.46 -3.77 12.10
CA TYR A 27 12.79 -5.15 12.39
C TYR A 27 13.55 -5.81 11.22
N ILE A 28 13.06 -5.69 9.98
CA ILE A 28 13.75 -6.22 8.79
C ILE A 28 15.17 -5.67 8.69
N HIS A 29 15.36 -4.35 8.85
CA HIS A 29 16.69 -3.73 8.77
C HIS A 29 17.69 -4.21 9.84
N ARG A 30 17.22 -4.78 10.94
CA ARG A 30 18.09 -5.34 12.00
C ARG A 30 18.47 -6.80 11.76
N LEU A 31 17.80 -7.49 10.85
CA LEU A 31 18.15 -8.87 10.49
C LEU A 31 19.43 -8.86 9.66
N ALA A 32 20.35 -9.77 9.96
CA ALA A 32 21.60 -9.91 9.20
C ALA A 32 21.34 -10.25 7.71
N ASP A 33 20.22 -10.91 7.43
CA ASP A 33 19.73 -11.28 6.10
C ASP A 33 18.44 -10.53 5.71
N GLY A 34 18.16 -9.42 6.39
CA GLY A 34 17.02 -8.56 6.09
C GLY A 34 17.16 -7.96 4.69
N HIS A 35 16.11 -8.10 3.89
CA HIS A 35 16.11 -7.64 2.51
C HIS A 35 14.80 -6.94 2.18
N VAL A 36 14.90 -5.82 1.47
CA VAL A 36 13.76 -5.06 0.96
C VAL A 36 14.01 -4.80 -0.53
N ALA A 37 13.06 -5.17 -1.38
CA ALA A 37 13.14 -4.91 -2.81
C ALA A 37 11.80 -4.41 -3.35
N VAL A 38 11.89 -3.65 -4.43
CA VAL A 38 10.74 -3.16 -5.19
C VAL A 38 10.88 -3.58 -6.64
N HIS A 39 9.77 -3.92 -7.28
CA HIS A 39 9.72 -4.36 -8.68
C HIS A 39 8.54 -3.72 -9.43
N ASP A 40 8.47 -3.99 -10.73
CA ASP A 40 7.32 -3.66 -11.60
C ASP A 40 6.95 -2.17 -11.58
N GLY A 41 7.96 -1.30 -11.49
CA GLY A 41 7.80 0.16 -11.51
C GLY A 41 7.61 0.82 -10.14
N ALA A 42 7.51 0.04 -9.05
CA ALA A 42 7.56 0.60 -7.70
C ALA A 42 8.94 1.21 -7.41
N GLN A 43 8.95 2.27 -6.60
CA GLN A 43 10.17 3.03 -6.26
C GLN A 43 10.27 3.22 -4.76
N MET A 44 11.45 2.99 -4.19
CA MET A 44 11.74 3.35 -2.80
C MET A 44 12.02 4.85 -2.71
N LEU A 45 11.28 5.56 -1.87
CA LEU A 45 11.49 6.99 -1.60
C LEU A 45 12.54 7.18 -0.50
N GLU A 46 13.15 8.37 -0.43
CA GLU A 46 14.09 8.74 0.64
C GLU A 46 13.45 8.67 2.05
N SER A 47 12.12 8.83 2.12
CA SER A 47 11.34 8.65 3.37
C SER A 47 11.25 7.20 3.85
N GLY A 48 11.69 6.24 3.04
CA GLY A 48 11.53 4.80 3.25
C GLY A 48 10.14 4.27 2.92
N GLU A 49 9.26 5.10 2.35
CA GLU A 49 8.00 4.68 1.75
C GLU A 49 8.25 4.10 0.36
N THR A 50 7.38 3.18 -0.08
CA THR A 50 7.35 2.74 -1.48
C THR A 50 6.28 3.51 -2.23
N LEU A 51 6.67 4.11 -3.35
CA LEU A 51 5.77 4.68 -4.35
C LEU A 51 5.33 3.60 -5.34
N PHE A 52 4.03 3.34 -5.39
CA PHE A 52 3.38 2.51 -6.39
C PHE A 52 2.74 3.42 -7.45
N PRO A 53 3.19 3.42 -8.70
CA PRO A 53 2.63 4.29 -9.74
C PRO A 53 1.19 3.92 -10.06
N LEU A 54 0.35 4.91 -10.38
CA LEU A 54 -1.03 4.67 -10.80
C LEU A 54 -1.05 3.87 -12.11
N ASP A 55 -1.84 2.81 -12.14
CA ASP A 55 -2.20 2.09 -13.36
C ASP A 55 -3.52 2.64 -13.91
N VAL A 56 -3.42 3.70 -14.73
CA VAL A 56 -4.61 4.40 -15.23
C VAL A 56 -5.47 3.52 -16.16
N GLU A 57 -4.85 2.58 -16.89
CA GLU A 57 -5.55 1.73 -17.86
C GLU A 57 -6.44 0.69 -17.19
N SER A 58 -6.04 0.21 -16.00
CA SER A 58 -6.84 -0.73 -15.20
C SER A 58 -7.86 -0.04 -14.29
N ALA A 59 -7.93 1.29 -14.27
CA ALA A 59 -8.81 2.02 -13.35
C ALA A 59 -10.28 1.75 -13.62
N ALA A 60 -11.07 1.64 -12.56
CA ALA A 60 -12.49 1.35 -12.62
C ALA A 60 -13.29 2.26 -11.66
N PRO A 61 -14.61 2.37 -11.83
CA PRO A 61 -15.43 3.09 -10.86
C PRO A 61 -15.18 2.55 -9.45
N ARG A 62 -14.82 3.45 -8.53
CA ARG A 62 -14.52 3.12 -7.12
C ARG A 62 -13.22 2.34 -6.88
N GLU A 63 -12.37 2.18 -7.89
CA GLU A 63 -11.10 1.48 -7.76
C GLU A 63 -9.94 2.25 -8.40
N LEU A 64 -8.89 2.48 -7.63
CA LEU A 64 -7.63 3.04 -8.09
C LEU A 64 -6.56 1.95 -8.00
N PRO A 65 -6.21 1.28 -9.11
CA PRO A 65 -5.14 0.32 -9.13
C PRO A 65 -3.78 1.00 -9.27
N PHE A 66 -2.78 0.43 -8.62
CA PHE A 66 -1.40 0.85 -8.66
C PHE A 66 -0.54 -0.35 -9.09
N ALA A 67 0.41 -0.09 -9.98
CA ALA A 67 1.38 -1.08 -10.40
C ALA A 67 2.52 -1.20 -9.36
N GLY A 68 3.38 -2.18 -9.55
CA GLY A 68 4.54 -2.39 -8.69
C GLY A 68 4.33 -3.43 -7.61
N SER A 69 5.45 -3.89 -7.08
CA SER A 69 5.50 -4.79 -5.93
C SER A 69 6.60 -4.37 -4.95
N LEU A 70 6.36 -4.64 -3.67
CA LEU A 70 7.29 -4.46 -2.56
C LEU A 70 7.42 -5.78 -1.84
N GLU A 71 8.64 -6.22 -1.62
CA GLU A 71 8.95 -7.46 -0.94
C GLU A 71 9.88 -7.21 0.25
N PHE A 72 9.50 -7.73 1.40
CA PHE A 72 10.36 -7.87 2.57
C PHE A 72 10.72 -9.34 2.76
N ARG A 73 12.01 -9.63 2.96
CA ARG A 73 12.49 -10.97 3.32
C ARG A 73 13.40 -10.91 4.56
N GLY A 74 13.44 -12.03 5.28
CA GLY A 74 14.40 -12.28 6.36
C GLY A 74 14.35 -13.75 6.78
N HIS A 75 15.22 -14.15 7.70
CA HIS A 75 15.30 -15.54 8.18
C HIS A 75 15.46 -16.55 7.04
N GLN A 76 16.45 -16.30 6.17
CA GLN A 76 16.80 -17.11 5.01
C GLN A 76 15.61 -17.32 4.04
N GLY A 77 14.71 -16.33 3.98
CA GLY A 77 13.53 -16.35 3.12
C GLY A 77 12.32 -17.07 3.71
N MET A 78 12.41 -17.64 4.93
CA MET A 78 11.26 -18.25 5.60
C MET A 78 10.20 -17.21 5.98
N MET A 79 10.62 -15.96 6.20
CA MET A 79 9.71 -14.85 6.37
C MET A 79 9.73 -14.00 5.10
N ALA A 80 8.57 -13.91 4.45
CA ALA A 80 8.36 -13.07 3.29
C ALA A 80 7.03 -12.31 3.44
N VAL A 81 7.05 -11.01 3.19
CA VAL A 81 5.85 -10.17 3.10
C VAL A 81 5.88 -9.48 1.75
N THR A 82 4.86 -9.70 0.94
CA THR A 82 4.75 -9.13 -0.41
C THR A 82 3.51 -8.27 -0.51
N VAL A 83 3.69 -7.02 -0.93
CA VAL A 83 2.63 -6.08 -1.29
C VAL A 83 2.72 -5.91 -2.80
N ALA A 84 1.85 -6.58 -3.56
CA ALA A 84 1.87 -6.57 -5.02
C ALA A 84 0.57 -6.02 -5.61
N HIS A 85 0.72 -5.19 -6.64
CA HIS A 85 -0.36 -4.55 -7.37
C HIS A 85 -1.44 -3.93 -6.46
N PRO A 86 -1.08 -2.98 -5.57
CA PRO A 86 -2.04 -2.42 -4.63
C PRO A 86 -3.24 -1.80 -5.35
N ARG A 87 -4.41 -1.87 -4.74
CA ARG A 87 -5.63 -1.25 -5.25
C ARG A 87 -6.37 -0.59 -4.11
N LEU A 88 -6.58 0.71 -4.23
CA LEU A 88 -7.42 1.44 -3.30
C LEU A 88 -8.87 1.34 -3.78
N GLN A 89 -9.70 0.63 -3.02
CA GLN A 89 -11.10 0.34 -3.35
C GLN A 89 -12.04 1.07 -2.40
N ARG A 90 -13.17 1.54 -2.92
CA ARG A 90 -14.23 2.20 -2.15
C ARG A 90 -15.52 1.38 -2.16
N GLU A 91 -16.01 1.02 -0.98
CA GLU A 91 -17.32 0.39 -0.79
C GLU A 91 -18.17 1.23 0.17
N GLY A 92 -19.25 1.82 -0.36
CA GLY A 92 -19.97 2.87 0.35
C GLY A 92 -19.04 4.05 0.66
N GLU A 93 -18.91 4.38 1.94
CA GLU A 93 -18.06 5.47 2.45
C GLU A 93 -16.69 4.99 2.97
N ARG A 94 -16.45 3.69 2.96
CA ARG A 94 -15.21 3.09 3.47
C ARG A 94 -14.25 2.81 2.34
N TRP A 95 -12.97 2.83 2.69
CA TRP A 95 -11.88 2.58 1.76
C TRP A 95 -11.01 1.45 2.28
N TRP A 96 -10.50 0.65 1.35
CA TRP A 96 -9.57 -0.43 1.64
C TRP A 96 -8.41 -0.39 0.67
N LEU A 97 -7.21 -0.66 1.17
CA LEU A 97 -6.09 -1.00 0.31
C LEU A 97 -6.05 -2.52 0.22
N THR A 98 -6.14 -3.04 -1.00
CA THR A 98 -6.06 -4.46 -1.29
C THR A 98 -4.83 -4.76 -2.13
N ILE A 99 -4.33 -5.99 -2.07
CA ILE A 99 -3.19 -6.48 -2.87
C ILE A 99 -3.57 -7.75 -3.62
N ALA A 100 -2.76 -8.16 -4.59
CA ALA A 100 -2.81 -9.54 -5.05
C ALA A 100 -2.55 -10.48 -3.87
N ASP A 101 -3.43 -11.45 -3.64
CA ASP A 101 -3.31 -12.36 -2.51
C ASP A 101 -2.10 -13.29 -2.71
N PRO A 102 -1.11 -13.26 -1.80
CA PRO A 102 0.07 -14.12 -1.93
C PRO A 102 -0.21 -15.60 -1.62
N PHE A 103 -1.36 -15.92 -1.02
CA PHE A 103 -1.76 -17.26 -0.61
C PHE A 103 -2.80 -17.89 -1.55
N GLU A 104 -3.55 -17.07 -2.29
CA GLU A 104 -4.57 -17.54 -3.25
C GLU A 104 -4.41 -16.88 -4.63
N PRO A 105 -3.84 -17.58 -5.63
CA PRO A 105 -3.61 -17.03 -6.96
C PRO A 105 -4.90 -16.52 -7.63
N GLY A 106 -4.88 -15.27 -8.08
CA GLY A 106 -6.01 -14.61 -8.74
C GLY A 106 -7.00 -13.95 -7.78
N ALA A 107 -6.89 -14.21 -6.47
CA ALA A 107 -7.65 -13.50 -5.46
C ALA A 107 -6.98 -12.18 -5.06
N ARG A 108 -7.72 -11.35 -4.34
CA ARG A 108 -7.21 -10.13 -3.71
C ARG A 108 -7.48 -10.16 -2.22
N MET A 109 -6.49 -9.72 -1.46
CA MET A 109 -6.58 -9.61 0.00
C MET A 109 -6.75 -8.15 0.38
N SER A 110 -7.72 -7.84 1.24
CA SER A 110 -7.81 -6.52 1.89
C SER A 110 -6.84 -6.48 3.06
N ILE A 111 -5.85 -5.59 3.01
CA ILE A 111 -4.77 -5.54 4.01
C ILE A 111 -4.99 -4.46 5.07
N VAL A 112 -5.51 -3.30 4.67
CA VAL A 112 -5.83 -2.22 5.60
C VAL A 112 -7.13 -1.53 5.22
N GLU A 113 -7.94 -1.18 6.21
CA GLU A 113 -8.96 -0.14 6.07
C GLU A 113 -8.26 1.23 6.06
N VAL A 114 -8.75 2.15 5.23
CA VAL A 114 -8.22 3.50 5.06
C VAL A 114 -9.30 4.50 5.45
N VAL A 115 -8.94 5.45 6.31
CA VAL A 115 -9.77 6.62 6.60
C VAL A 115 -9.04 7.88 6.15
N PHE A 116 -9.55 8.52 5.11
CA PHE A 116 -8.97 9.75 4.58
C PHE A 116 -9.16 10.92 5.55
N GLN A 117 -8.07 11.60 5.86
CA GLN A 117 -8.06 12.82 6.67
C GLN A 117 -8.15 14.08 5.81
N ASP A 118 -7.68 13.98 4.57
CA ASP A 118 -7.73 15.01 3.53
C ASP A 118 -7.73 14.34 2.13
N ASP A 119 -7.52 15.10 1.06
CA ASP A 119 -7.53 14.56 -0.31
C ASP A 119 -6.29 13.73 -0.67
N ALA A 120 -5.25 13.74 0.16
CA ALA A 120 -3.99 13.05 -0.09
C ALA A 120 -3.66 11.98 0.95
N THR A 121 -4.09 12.11 2.19
CA THR A 121 -3.58 11.32 3.32
C THR A 121 -4.67 10.46 3.95
N GLY A 122 -4.41 9.15 4.06
CA GLY A 122 -5.30 8.19 4.70
C GLY A 122 -4.62 7.47 5.85
N ILE A 123 -5.19 7.52 7.05
CA ILE A 123 -4.74 6.68 8.16
C ILE A 123 -5.18 5.24 7.90
N THR A 124 -4.33 4.28 8.24
CA THR A 124 -4.58 2.87 7.94
C THR A 124 -4.71 2.04 9.20
N ARG A 125 -5.57 1.03 9.13
CA ARG A 125 -5.75 0.02 10.18
C ARG A 125 -5.73 -1.36 9.54
N LEU A 126 -4.91 -2.26 10.09
CA LEU A 126 -4.82 -3.64 9.64
C LEU A 126 -6.19 -4.30 9.71
N THR A 127 -6.55 -5.03 8.67
CA THR A 127 -7.76 -5.88 8.66
C THR A 127 -7.46 -7.25 9.28
N GLU A 128 -8.51 -8.04 9.49
CA GLU A 128 -8.37 -9.46 9.81
C GLU A 128 -7.51 -10.18 8.77
N SER A 129 -7.83 -10.14 7.47
CA SER A 129 -6.99 -10.80 6.45
C SER A 129 -5.56 -10.24 6.39
N GLY A 130 -5.37 -8.97 6.73
CA GLY A 130 -4.04 -8.35 6.83
C GLY A 130 -3.19 -8.98 7.94
N THR A 131 -3.78 -9.54 9.01
CA THR A 131 -3.03 -10.23 10.06
C THR A 131 -2.25 -11.43 9.54
N ASP A 132 -2.82 -12.16 8.58
CA ASP A 132 -2.24 -13.38 8.02
C ASP A 132 -0.97 -13.05 7.24
N LEU A 133 -0.96 -11.92 6.54
CA LEU A 133 0.22 -11.42 5.81
C LEU A 133 1.42 -11.19 6.75
N PHE A 134 1.17 -10.88 8.03
CA PHE A 134 2.19 -10.69 9.06
C PHE A 134 2.25 -11.86 10.06
N MET A 135 1.81 -13.05 9.64
CA MET A 135 1.87 -14.29 10.41
C MET A 135 1.17 -14.21 11.78
N GLY A 136 0.14 -13.37 11.90
CA GLY A 136 -0.60 -13.16 13.16
C GLY A 136 0.12 -12.29 14.20
N ASN A 137 1.25 -11.66 13.87
CA ASN A 137 2.03 -10.86 14.84
C ASN A 137 1.38 -9.51 15.19
N TYR A 138 0.42 -9.05 14.40
CA TYR A 138 -0.34 -7.82 14.63
C TYR A 138 -1.82 -8.14 14.64
N THR A 139 -2.56 -7.59 15.61
CA THR A 139 -4.01 -7.83 15.70
C THR A 139 -4.77 -6.98 14.70
N ASP A 140 -6.01 -7.38 14.39
CA ASP A 140 -6.96 -6.53 13.68
C ASP A 140 -7.02 -5.12 14.30
N SER A 141 -7.27 -4.13 13.45
CA SER A 141 -7.37 -2.71 13.78
C SER A 141 -6.06 -2.04 14.26
N THR A 142 -4.93 -2.77 14.27
CA THR A 142 -3.59 -2.21 14.52
C THR A 142 -3.31 -1.07 13.56
N VAL A 143 -2.84 0.06 14.06
CA VAL A 143 -2.52 1.23 13.24
C VAL A 143 -1.27 0.94 12.42
N PHE A 144 -1.37 1.08 11.11
CA PHE A 144 -0.26 0.97 10.18
C PHE A 144 0.15 2.35 9.67
N ASP A 145 1.24 2.43 8.92
CA ASP A 145 1.69 3.72 8.38
C ASP A 145 0.58 4.31 7.49
N PRO A 146 0.37 5.63 7.49
CA PRO A 146 -0.63 6.25 6.62
C PRO A 146 -0.26 6.05 5.14
N ILE A 147 -1.26 5.94 4.27
CA ILE A 147 -1.03 6.06 2.82
C ILE A 147 -1.04 7.52 2.41
N ARG A 148 -0.36 7.80 1.30
CA ARG A 148 -0.37 9.09 0.63
C ARG A 148 -0.65 8.94 -0.86
N ILE A 149 -1.65 9.65 -1.36
CA ILE A 149 -1.82 9.89 -2.79
C ILE A 149 -0.81 10.94 -3.22
N VAL A 150 0.05 10.55 -4.16
CA VAL A 150 1.04 11.42 -4.79
C VAL A 150 0.42 12.02 -6.03
N TRP A 151 0.46 13.35 -6.14
CA TRP A 151 -0.14 14.10 -7.24
C TRP A 151 0.96 14.54 -8.21
N LYS A 152 0.73 14.43 -9.52
CA LYS A 152 1.66 14.85 -10.59
C LYS A 152 2.11 16.31 -10.46
N GLU A 153 1.25 17.16 -9.91
CA GLU A 153 1.45 18.61 -9.82
C GLU A 153 2.36 19.05 -8.65
N LYS A 154 2.74 18.16 -7.71
CA LYS A 154 3.49 18.55 -6.49
C LYS A 154 4.96 18.11 -6.41
N ASP A 155 5.47 17.24 -7.28
CA ASP A 155 6.85 16.72 -7.20
C ASP A 155 7.71 16.97 -8.46
N ALA A 156 7.26 17.82 -9.39
CA ALA A 156 8.04 18.19 -10.59
C ALA A 156 9.22 19.15 -10.31
N HIS A 157 9.48 19.53 -9.05
CA HIS A 157 10.50 20.52 -8.67
C HIS A 157 11.26 20.14 -7.39
N LYS A 158 11.74 18.90 -7.28
CA LYS A 158 12.84 18.60 -6.37
C LYS A 158 13.86 17.69 -7.03
#